data_AF-A0A4V1RZC4-F1
#
_entry.id   AF-A0A4V1RZC4-F1
#
_cell.length_a   1.000
_cell.length_b   1.000
_cell.length_c   1.000
_cell.angle_alpha   90.00
_cell.angle_beta   90.00
_cell.angle_gamma   90.00
#
_symmetry.space_group_name_H-M   'P 1'
#
loop_
_entity.id
_entity.type
_entity.pdbx_description
1 polymer ?
#
loop_
_entity_poly.entity_id
_entity_poly.type
_entity_poly.pdbx_seq_one_letter_code
_entity_poly.pdbx_strand_id
1 'polypeptide(L)'
;MALANMDQHRISELVLDNHYLPTGINPFIFTSCDDDYNKLCKIVEKPGFNRFVLSLITGWIRDDGEYEDWGFYRNGSIRKFLAKASDLEEMVFKIDYNLGDGSLVGMRDYVSLFDLFPLDAWPKLRHFGLVGMQVTQENLISFLRQLPSTVRSIDLSFLAILEWRA
;
A
#
# COMPACT_ATOMS: atom_id res chain seq x y z
N MET A 1 -14.40 -12.81 4.58
CA MET A 1 -14.21 -13.00 3.12
C MET A 1 -14.41 -14.46 2.72
N ALA A 2 -15.37 -14.74 1.83
CA ALA A 2 -15.62 -16.10 1.30
C ALA A 2 -14.49 -16.60 0.37
N LEU A 3 -13.77 -15.69 -0.28
CA LEU A 3 -12.69 -15.97 -1.23
C LEU A 3 -11.51 -16.77 -0.65
N ALA A 4 -11.24 -16.62 0.65
CA ALA A 4 -10.14 -17.32 1.32
C ALA A 4 -10.34 -18.85 1.39
N ASN A 5 -11.59 -19.34 1.29
CA ASN A 5 -11.93 -20.76 1.41
C ASN A 5 -12.22 -21.44 0.06
N MET A 6 -11.97 -20.75 -1.06
CA MET A 6 -12.22 -21.30 -2.40
C MET A 6 -10.97 -21.98 -2.93
N ASP A 7 -10.90 -23.32 -2.80
CA ASP A 7 -9.77 -24.13 -3.26
C ASP A 7 -9.86 -24.52 -4.75
N GLN A 8 -11.06 -24.42 -5.33
CA GLN A 8 -11.34 -24.86 -6.71
C GLN A 8 -11.15 -23.78 -7.77
N HIS A 9 -10.95 -22.51 -7.38
CA HIS A 9 -10.76 -21.40 -8.30
C HIS A 9 -9.41 -20.71 -8.08
N ARG A 10 -8.67 -20.54 -9.19
CA ARG A 10 -7.38 -19.85 -9.20
C ARG A 10 -7.64 -18.34 -9.09
N ILE A 11 -7.62 -17.82 -7.87
CA ILE A 11 -7.66 -16.36 -7.66
C ILE A 11 -6.30 -15.81 -8.11
N SER A 12 -6.26 -15.17 -9.28
CA SER A 12 -5.06 -14.54 -9.81
C SER A 12 -4.96 -13.06 -9.46
N GLU A 13 -6.07 -12.41 -9.11
CA GLU A 13 -6.10 -10.99 -8.82
C GLU A 13 -7.03 -10.62 -7.67
N LEU A 14 -6.72 -9.51 -7.01
CA LEU A 14 -7.59 -8.85 -6.05
C LEU A 14 -7.53 -7.34 -6.30
N VAL A 15 -8.67 -6.74 -6.62
CA VAL A 15 -8.77 -5.32 -6.96
C VAL A 15 -9.70 -4.66 -5.96
N LEU A 16 -9.10 -3.91 -5.05
CA LEU A 16 -9.80 -3.11 -4.05
C LEU A 16 -9.55 -1.65 -4.41
N ASP A 17 -10.20 -1.24 -5.50
CA ASP A 17 -10.05 0.09 -6.09
C ASP A 17 -11.21 1.00 -5.67
N ASN A 18 -10.87 2.11 -5.02
CA ASN A 18 -11.84 3.11 -4.60
C ASN A 18 -12.28 4.05 -5.72
N HIS A 19 -11.70 3.96 -6.93
CA HIS A 19 -11.99 4.86 -8.06
C HIS A 19 -11.91 6.34 -7.67
N TYR A 20 -10.97 6.70 -6.79
CA TYR A 20 -10.78 8.05 -6.24
C TYR A 20 -11.95 8.56 -5.36
N LEU A 21 -12.86 7.69 -4.94
CA LEU A 21 -13.85 7.98 -3.91
C LEU A 21 -13.18 7.89 -2.52
N PRO A 22 -13.65 8.65 -1.52
CA PRO A 22 -13.17 8.57 -0.13
C PRO A 22 -13.70 7.30 0.56
N THR A 23 -13.33 6.15 -0.01
CA THR A 23 -13.69 4.78 0.39
C THR A 23 -12.45 3.91 0.26
N GLY A 24 -12.42 2.75 0.91
CA GLY A 24 -11.27 1.85 0.85
C GLY A 24 -11.31 0.80 1.96
N ILE A 25 -10.25 0.00 2.06
CA ILE A 25 -10.07 -0.88 3.20
C ILE A 25 -9.65 -0.04 4.40
N ASN A 26 -10.31 -0.27 5.53
CA ASN A 26 -9.89 0.31 6.79
C ASN A 26 -8.44 -0.12 7.11
N PRO A 27 -7.48 0.82 7.23
CA PRO A 27 -6.07 0.51 7.45
C PRO A 27 -5.81 -0.25 8.76
N PHE A 28 -6.70 -0.17 9.74
CA PHE A 28 -6.59 -0.90 11.01
C PHE A 28 -6.68 -2.43 10.85
N ILE A 29 -7.05 -2.96 9.67
CA ILE A 29 -6.85 -4.39 9.37
C ILE A 29 -5.37 -4.82 9.48
N PHE A 30 -4.43 -3.86 9.41
CA PHE A 30 -3.00 -4.10 9.56
C PHE A 30 -2.47 -3.84 10.98
N THR A 31 -3.31 -3.42 11.93
CA THR A 31 -2.90 -3.20 13.33
C THR A 31 -3.20 -4.39 14.24
N SER A 32 -4.30 -5.09 14.00
CA SER A 32 -4.67 -6.30 14.72
C SER A 32 -4.46 -7.53 13.85
N CYS A 33 -3.85 -8.58 14.39
CA CYS A 33 -3.67 -9.88 13.72
C CYS A 33 -4.99 -10.66 13.66
N ASP A 34 -6.04 -10.04 13.12
CA ASP A 34 -7.41 -10.55 13.14
C ASP A 34 -7.70 -11.48 11.96
N ASP A 35 -8.85 -12.14 12.03
CA ASP A 35 -9.34 -13.08 11.03
C ASP A 35 -9.34 -12.51 9.61
N ASP A 36 -9.60 -11.21 9.43
CA ASP A 36 -9.65 -10.60 8.10
C ASP A 36 -8.27 -10.35 7.50
N TYR A 37 -7.26 -9.98 8.32
CA TYR A 37 -5.87 -9.95 7.91
C TYR A 37 -5.40 -11.34 7.45
N ASN A 38 -5.73 -12.38 8.24
CA ASN A 38 -5.37 -13.76 7.92
C ASN A 38 -6.06 -14.25 6.63
N LYS A 39 -7.32 -13.88 6.41
CA LYS A 39 -8.05 -14.20 5.16
C LYS A 39 -7.42 -13.49 3.96
N LEU A 40 -7.02 -12.23 4.09
CA LEU A 40 -6.29 -11.51 3.04
C LEU A 40 -4.96 -12.19 2.72
N CYS A 41 -4.19 -12.57 3.75
CA CYS A 41 -2.94 -13.30 3.57
C CYS A 41 -3.17 -14.58 2.75
N LYS A 42 -4.18 -15.39 3.10
CA LYS A 42 -4.52 -16.61 2.34
C LYS A 42 -4.87 -16.36 0.88
N ILE A 43 -5.39 -15.18 0.53
CA ILE A 43 -5.72 -14.85 -0.85
C ILE A 43 -4.44 -14.54 -1.63
N VAL A 44 -3.58 -13.67 -1.10
CA VAL A 44 -2.36 -13.22 -1.80
C VAL A 44 -1.27 -14.30 -1.87
N GLU A 45 -1.31 -15.29 -0.96
CA GLU A 45 -0.41 -16.46 -0.98
C GLU A 45 -0.77 -17.49 -2.05
N LYS A 46 -1.93 -17.38 -2.71
CA LYS A 46 -2.36 -18.38 -3.70
C LYS A 46 -1.40 -18.40 -4.91
N PRO A 47 -0.94 -19.58 -5.36
CA PRO A 47 -0.08 -19.68 -6.53
C PRO A 47 -0.70 -19.06 -7.79
N GLY A 48 0.05 -18.20 -8.48
CA GLY A 48 -0.42 -17.46 -9.64
C GLY A 48 -1.23 -16.19 -9.31
N PHE A 49 -1.32 -15.80 -8.03
CA PHE A 49 -1.76 -14.46 -7.66
C PHE A 49 -0.75 -13.42 -8.14
N ASN A 50 -1.13 -12.65 -9.16
CA ASN A 50 -0.23 -11.82 -9.94
C ASN A 50 -0.62 -10.34 -9.97
N ARG A 51 -1.81 -9.96 -9.51
CA ARG A 51 -2.26 -8.57 -9.56
C ARG A 51 -2.96 -8.14 -8.28
N PHE A 52 -2.47 -7.05 -7.70
CA PHE A 52 -3.04 -6.48 -6.48
C PHE A 52 -3.19 -4.97 -6.58
N VAL A 53 -4.42 -4.50 -6.43
CA VAL A 53 -4.74 -3.09 -6.24
C VAL A 53 -5.29 -2.92 -4.83
N LEU A 54 -4.58 -2.18 -4.00
CA LEU A 54 -4.93 -1.93 -2.60
C LEU A 54 -5.20 -0.45 -2.40
N SER A 55 -6.45 -0.11 -2.12
CA SER A 55 -6.85 1.22 -1.67
C SER A 55 -7.17 1.24 -0.18
N LEU A 56 -6.50 2.12 0.57
CA LEU A 56 -6.75 2.37 1.99
C LEU A 56 -7.52 3.67 2.18
N ILE A 57 -8.46 3.66 3.13
CA ILE A 57 -9.20 4.84 3.57
C ILE A 57 -8.53 5.46 4.79
N THR A 58 -7.90 6.62 4.60
CA THR A 58 -7.21 7.41 5.64
C THR A 58 -7.78 8.81 5.80
N GLY A 59 -8.65 9.28 4.89
CA GLY A 59 -9.22 10.64 4.94
C GLY A 59 -10.05 10.97 6.20
N TRP A 60 -10.38 9.97 7.03
CA TRP A 60 -11.09 10.14 8.30
C TRP A 60 -10.18 10.04 9.53
N ILE A 61 -8.90 9.70 9.35
CA ILE A 61 -7.93 9.67 10.44
C ILE A 61 -7.71 11.12 10.88
N ARG A 62 -8.14 11.44 12.10
CA ARG A 62 -8.13 12.81 12.63
C ARG A 62 -6.72 13.16 13.08
N ASP A 63 -6.30 14.38 12.74
CA ASP A 63 -5.08 14.99 13.26
C ASP A 63 -5.44 15.93 14.42
N ASP A 64 -6.02 15.38 15.49
CA ASP A 64 -6.28 16.15 16.72
C ASP A 64 -5.10 16.10 17.71
N GLY A 65 -3.91 15.70 17.24
CA GLY A 65 -2.66 15.78 18.00
C GLY A 65 -2.47 14.70 19.07
N GLU A 66 -3.43 13.79 19.23
CA GLU A 66 -3.33 12.57 20.04
C GLU A 66 -2.72 11.47 19.15
N TYR A 67 -1.40 11.41 19.16
CA TYR A 67 -0.54 10.71 18.21
C TYR A 67 -0.57 9.18 18.37
N GLU A 68 -1.50 8.46 17.75
CA GLU A 68 -1.47 6.98 17.66
C GLU A 68 -1.90 6.37 16.29
N ASP A 69 -2.64 7.09 15.45
CA ASP A 69 -3.37 6.45 14.32
C ASP A 69 -2.55 6.10 13.07
N TRP A 70 -1.33 6.62 12.89
CA TRP A 70 -0.48 6.29 11.73
C TRP A 70 0.46 5.10 11.98
N GLY A 71 0.43 4.49 13.17
CA GLY A 71 1.31 3.39 13.54
C GLY A 71 1.21 2.16 12.64
N PHE A 72 0.08 1.97 11.94
CA PHE A 72 -0.13 0.86 11.01
C PHE A 72 0.81 0.88 9.80
N TYR A 73 1.35 2.05 9.43
CA TYR A 73 2.37 2.16 8.38
C TYR A 73 3.73 1.60 8.82
N ARG A 74 4.06 1.77 10.12
CA ARG A 74 5.41 1.51 10.67
C ARG A 74 5.52 0.16 11.38
N ASN A 75 4.41 -0.48 11.70
CA ASN A 75 4.40 -1.77 12.40
C ASN A 75 4.89 -2.95 11.53
N GLY A 76 5.13 -2.72 10.23
CA GLY A 76 5.62 -3.71 9.27
C GLY A 76 4.59 -4.77 8.86
N SER A 77 3.35 -4.69 9.32
CA SER A 77 2.28 -5.63 8.96
C SER A 77 1.94 -5.55 7.47
N ILE A 78 1.86 -4.34 6.90
CA ILE A 78 1.64 -4.17 5.45
C ILE A 78 2.77 -4.84 4.66
N ARG A 79 4.03 -4.59 5.03
CA ARG A 79 5.19 -5.21 4.36
C ARG A 79 5.17 -6.73 4.46
N LYS A 80 4.88 -7.29 5.64
CA LYS A 80 4.77 -8.75 5.84
C LYS A 80 3.64 -9.35 5.02
N PHE A 81 2.50 -8.66 4.93
CA PHE A 81 1.37 -9.07 4.10
C PHE A 81 1.73 -9.04 2.61
N LEU A 82 2.29 -7.94 2.13
CA LEU A 82 2.70 -7.77 0.74
C LEU A 82 3.79 -8.75 0.31
N ALA A 83 4.68 -9.15 1.22
CA ALA A 83 5.75 -10.10 0.95
C ALA A 83 5.24 -11.52 0.65
N LYS A 84 3.99 -11.81 1.01
CA LYS A 84 3.37 -13.11 0.74
C LYS A 84 2.96 -13.29 -0.73
N ALA A 85 2.79 -12.20 -1.47
CA ALA A 85 2.45 -12.21 -2.89
C ALA A 85 3.70 -12.43 -3.76
N SER A 86 4.29 -13.62 -3.74
CA SER A 86 5.57 -13.90 -4.41
C SER A 86 5.49 -13.95 -5.95
N ASP A 87 4.31 -14.19 -6.50
CA ASP A 87 4.04 -14.25 -7.94
C ASP A 87 3.57 -12.91 -8.54
N LEU A 88 3.65 -11.81 -7.77
CA LEU A 88 3.10 -10.51 -8.14
C LEU A 88 3.77 -9.91 -9.38
N GLU A 89 2.97 -9.57 -10.39
CA GLU A 89 3.36 -8.85 -11.60
C GLU A 89 2.87 -7.39 -11.57
N GLU A 90 1.75 -7.09 -10.89
CA GLU A 90 1.21 -5.74 -10.76
C GLU A 90 0.87 -5.42 -9.29
N MET A 91 1.46 -4.34 -8.78
CA MET A 91 1.12 -3.75 -7.49
C MET A 91 0.68 -2.31 -7.68
N VAL A 92 -0.52 -1.95 -7.22
CA VAL A 92 -0.97 -0.57 -7.14
C VAL A 92 -1.43 -0.28 -5.73
N PHE A 93 -0.79 0.68 -5.08
CA PHE A 93 -1.14 1.13 -3.74
C PHE A 93 -1.74 2.53 -3.79
N LYS A 94 -2.93 2.68 -3.24
CA LYS A 94 -3.69 3.93 -3.23
C LYS A 94 -4.07 4.29 -1.81
N ILE A 95 -4.01 5.58 -1.51
CA ILE A 95 -4.57 6.15 -0.29
C ILE A 95 -5.53 7.26 -0.70
N ASP A 96 -6.68 7.35 -0.05
CA ASP A 96 -7.66 8.43 -0.28
C ASP A 96 -7.33 9.74 0.46
N TYR A 97 -6.04 9.98 0.74
CA TYR A 97 -5.58 11.13 1.51
C TYR A 97 -6.07 12.42 0.84
N ASN A 98 -6.83 13.22 1.58
CA ASN A 98 -7.45 14.42 1.06
C ASN A 98 -6.39 15.53 0.91
N LEU A 99 -5.90 15.72 -0.32
CA LEU A 99 -4.96 16.79 -0.67
C LEU A 99 -5.62 18.19 -0.72
N GLY A 100 -6.95 18.28 -0.52
CA GLY A 100 -7.78 19.40 -0.96
C GLY A 100 -8.12 20.48 0.06
N ASP A 101 -7.87 20.32 1.36
CA ASP A 101 -8.37 21.28 2.37
C ASP A 101 -7.33 22.27 2.90
N GLY A 102 -6.16 22.37 2.24
CA GLY A 102 -5.12 23.30 2.69
C GLY A 102 -4.52 22.93 4.05
N SER A 103 -4.92 21.79 4.63
CA SER A 103 -4.18 21.15 5.70
C SER A 103 -2.95 20.48 5.08
N LEU A 104 -1.93 21.29 4.80
CA LEU A 104 -0.53 20.85 4.82
C LEU A 104 -0.12 20.42 6.25
N VAL A 105 -1.06 19.89 7.05
CA VAL A 105 -0.82 19.40 8.38
C VAL A 105 -0.30 17.99 8.16
N GLY A 106 1.00 17.98 7.89
CA GLY A 106 1.70 16.82 7.40
C GLY A 106 1.56 15.68 8.38
N MET A 107 1.63 14.46 7.84
CA MET A 107 2.46 13.46 8.49
C MET A 107 3.77 14.18 8.87
N ARG A 108 3.92 14.67 10.11
CA ARG A 108 5.18 15.31 10.55
C ARG A 108 6.31 14.31 10.38
N ASP A 109 5.94 13.04 10.46
CA ASP A 109 6.79 11.89 10.23
C ASP A 109 6.46 11.26 8.89
N TYR A 110 7.43 11.32 7.99
CA TYR A 110 7.47 10.56 6.74
C TYR A 110 7.39 9.03 7.00
N VAL A 111 6.77 8.26 6.10
CA VAL A 111 6.79 6.78 6.10
C VAL A 111 7.65 6.32 4.93
N SER A 112 8.71 5.57 5.23
CA SER A 112 9.59 5.02 4.20
C SER A 112 8.81 4.09 3.28
N LEU A 113 8.97 4.23 1.96
CA LEU A 113 8.39 3.27 1.01
C LEU A 113 8.95 1.85 1.24
N PHE A 114 10.15 1.75 1.79
CA PHE A 114 10.77 0.48 2.18
C PHE A 114 10.14 -0.18 3.42
N ASP A 115 9.46 0.60 4.27
CA ASP A 115 8.70 0.06 5.41
C ASP A 115 7.41 -0.62 4.94
N LEU A 116 6.96 -0.31 3.72
CA LEU A 116 5.74 -0.83 3.12
C LEU A 116 5.99 -1.91 2.09
N PHE A 117 6.92 -1.68 1.16
CA PHE A 117 7.02 -2.49 -0.05
C PHE A 117 8.24 -3.42 0.00
N PRO A 118 8.04 -4.75 0.04
CA PRO A 118 9.10 -5.75 0.05
C PRO A 118 9.54 -6.08 -1.38
N LEU A 119 10.32 -5.19 -2.01
CA LEU A 119 10.76 -5.34 -3.40
C LEU A 119 11.50 -6.67 -3.67
N ASP A 120 12.18 -7.19 -2.66
CA ASP A 120 12.87 -8.48 -2.67
C ASP A 120 11.92 -9.69 -2.81
N ALA A 121 10.66 -9.53 -2.40
CA ALA A 121 9.64 -10.57 -2.51
C ALA A 121 8.96 -10.61 -3.90
N TRP A 122 9.22 -9.64 -4.78
CA TRP A 122 8.48 -9.47 -6.04
C TRP A 122 9.39 -9.57 -7.28
N PRO A 123 10.06 -10.71 -7.52
CA PRO A 123 10.99 -10.85 -8.65
C PRO A 123 10.30 -10.72 -10.02
N LYS A 124 8.97 -10.91 -10.09
CA LYS A 124 8.18 -10.88 -11.33
C LYS A 124 7.49 -9.54 -11.57
N LEU A 125 7.69 -8.54 -10.72
CA LEU A 125 6.99 -7.26 -10.81
C LEU A 125 7.22 -6.56 -12.15
N ARG A 126 6.14 -6.20 -12.85
CA ARG A 126 6.14 -5.50 -14.14
C ARG A 126 5.53 -4.11 -14.05
N HIS A 127 4.59 -3.91 -13.13
CA HIS A 127 3.94 -2.62 -12.91
C HIS A 127 3.93 -2.26 -11.42
N PHE A 128 4.33 -1.03 -11.11
CA PHE A 128 4.24 -0.45 -9.78
C PHE A 128 3.46 0.87 -9.84
N GLY A 129 2.38 0.97 -9.07
CA GLY A 129 1.55 2.16 -8.95
C GLY A 129 1.54 2.68 -7.51
N LEU A 130 1.72 4.00 -7.34
CA LEU A 130 1.59 4.69 -6.06
C LEU A 130 0.73 5.93 -6.23
N VAL A 131 -0.36 5.99 -5.46
CA VAL A 131 -1.38 7.03 -5.59
C VAL A 131 -1.73 7.64 -4.24
N GLY A 132 -1.77 8.98 -4.15
CA GLY A 132 -2.33 9.68 -2.99
C GLY A 132 -1.42 9.70 -1.75
N MET A 133 -0.15 9.30 -1.86
CA MET A 133 0.75 9.17 -0.70
C MET A 133 1.65 10.39 -0.52
N GLN A 134 1.92 10.75 0.74
CA GLN A 134 2.94 11.72 1.11
C GLN A 134 4.33 11.06 1.11
N VAL A 135 5.28 11.61 0.35
CA VAL A 135 6.65 11.08 0.26
C VAL A 135 7.72 12.18 0.26
N THR A 136 8.93 11.86 0.71
CA THR A 136 10.09 12.72 0.45
C THR A 136 10.66 12.42 -0.93
N GLN A 137 11.24 13.43 -1.58
CA GLN A 137 11.88 13.27 -2.89
C GLN A 137 13.02 12.25 -2.83
N GLU A 138 13.85 12.29 -1.80
CA GLU A 138 14.98 11.38 -1.63
C GLU A 138 14.53 9.93 -1.51
N ASN A 139 13.53 9.64 -0.66
CA ASN A 139 13.07 8.27 -0.51
C ASN A 139 12.38 7.76 -1.78
N LEU A 140 11.56 8.58 -2.44
CA LEU A 140 10.96 8.19 -3.72
C LEU A 140 12.03 7.84 -4.75
N ILE A 141 13.06 8.67 -4.93
CA ILE A 141 14.15 8.39 -5.88
C ILE A 141 14.92 7.12 -5.48
N SER A 142 15.26 6.96 -4.20
CA SER A 142 15.97 5.78 -3.69
C SER A 142 15.16 4.50 -3.90
N PHE A 143 13.86 4.56 -3.65
CA PHE A 143 12.93 3.46 -3.85
C PHE A 143 12.81 3.07 -5.32
N LEU A 144 12.59 4.03 -6.21
CA LEU A 144 12.48 3.78 -7.65
C LEU A 144 13.76 3.16 -8.23
N ARG A 145 14.93 3.52 -7.71
CA ARG A 145 16.23 2.92 -8.11
C ARG A 145 16.37 1.46 -7.70
N GLN A 146 15.65 1.01 -6.68
CA GLN A 146 15.70 -0.36 -6.17
C GLN A 146 14.57 -1.24 -6.72
N LEU A 147 13.67 -0.69 -7.55
CA LEU A 147 12.67 -1.50 -8.23
C LEU A 147 13.34 -2.63 -9.04
N PRO A 148 12.75 -3.84 -9.06
CA PRO A 148 13.27 -4.94 -9.86
C PRO A 148 13.42 -4.55 -11.34
N SER A 149 14.47 -5.07 -12.00
CA SER A 149 14.71 -4.80 -13.44
C SER A 149 13.62 -5.34 -14.37
N THR A 150 12.69 -6.14 -13.84
CA THR A 150 11.50 -6.64 -14.50
C THR A 150 10.40 -5.59 -14.67
N VAL A 151 10.47 -4.47 -13.92
CA VAL A 151 9.47 -3.38 -13.98
C VAL A 151 9.53 -2.69 -15.34
N ARG A 152 8.36 -2.57 -15.98
CA ARG A 152 8.17 -1.98 -17.32
C ARG A 152 7.38 -0.69 -17.30
N SER A 153 6.61 -0.46 -16.23
CA SER A 153 5.73 0.70 -16.10
C SER A 153 5.60 1.10 -14.65
N ILE A 154 5.53 2.41 -14.43
CA ILE A 154 5.41 3.03 -13.12
C ILE A 154 4.33 4.09 -13.23
N ASP A 155 3.36 4.07 -12.33
CA ASP A 155 2.33 5.12 -12.19
C ASP A 155 2.53 5.83 -10.85
N LEU A 156 2.77 7.14 -10.91
CA LEU A 156 2.90 8.02 -9.74
C LEU A 156 1.88 9.14 -9.91
N SER A 157 0.83 9.11 -9.11
CA SER A 157 -0.30 10.03 -9.28
C SER A 157 -0.73 10.62 -7.93
N PHE A 158 -1.08 11.91 -7.91
CA PHE A 158 -1.57 12.58 -6.70
C PHE A 158 -0.63 12.43 -5.48
N LEU A 159 0.70 12.52 -5.68
CA LEU A 159 1.66 12.45 -4.58
C LEU A 159 1.84 13.82 -3.91
N ALA A 160 1.95 13.84 -2.59
CA ALA A 160 2.38 15.02 -1.84
C ALA A 160 3.89 14.91 -1.56
N ILE A 161 4.69 15.73 -2.24
CA ILE A 161 6.15 15.75 -2.03
C ILE A 161 6.47 16.68 -0.88
N LEU A 162 7.05 16.12 0.19
CA LEU A 162 7.62 16.90 1.29
C LEU A 162 8.95 17.49 0.87
N GLU A 163 9.04 18.81 0.81
CA GLU A 163 10.31 19.52 0.73
C GLU A 163 10.97 19.57 2.11
N TRP A 164 12.26 19.25 2.17
CA TRP A 164 13.05 19.46 3.37
C TRP A 164 13.10 20.96 3.67
N ARG A 165 12.50 21.38 4.79
CA ARG A 165 12.72 22.72 5.33
C ARG A 165 14.07 22.71 6.06
N ALA A 166 15.08 23.30 5.42
CA ALA A 166 16.36 23.62 6.05
C ALA A 166 16.20 24.66 7.16
#